data_AF-A0A8B3N8V9-F1
#
_entry.id   AF-A0A8B3N8V9-F1
#
_cell.length_a   1.000
_cell.length_b   1.000
_cell.length_c   1.000
_cell.angle_alpha   90.00
_cell.angle_beta   90.00
_cell.angle_gamma   90.00
#
_symmetry.space_group_name_H-M   'P 1'
#
loop_
_entity.id
_entity.type
_entity.pdbx_description
1 polymer ?
#
loop_
_entity_poly.entity_id
_entity_poly.type
_entity_poly.pdbx_seq_one_letter_code
_entity_poly.pdbx_strand_id
1 'polypeptide(L)'
;MESPAPSIKVENWLRGEPLTSFEPGKVCIVEFWATWCGPCVDGMPHLIQLQEKYKDNGVEIVGVAASEDAPTADEARSTLDA
;
A
#
# COMPACT_ATOMS: atom_id res chain seq x y z
N MET A 1 9.15 -24.18 5.72
CA MET A 1 9.11 -22.74 5.39
C MET A 1 8.42 -22.62 4.04
N GLU A 2 7.11 -22.91 4.02
CA GLU A 2 6.28 -23.00 2.81
C GLU A 2 4.83 -22.62 3.15
N SER A 3 4.64 -21.54 3.92
CA SER A 3 3.31 -21.00 4.15
C SER A 3 3.06 -19.88 3.15
N PRO A 4 1.95 -19.89 2.40
CA PRO A 4 1.61 -18.81 1.49
C PRO A 4 1.50 -17.49 2.26
N ALA A 5 1.77 -16.38 1.57
CA ALA A 5 1.55 -15.05 2.14
C ALA A 5 0.08 -14.92 2.60
N PRO A 6 -0.16 -14.48 3.85
CA PRO A 6 -1.52 -14.38 4.38
C PRO A 6 -2.27 -13.25 3.70
N SER A 7 -3.54 -13.47 3.36
CA SER A 7 -4.39 -12.42 2.78
C SER A 7 -4.39 -11.15 3.64
N ILE A 8 -4.27 -10.00 2.98
CA ILE A 8 -4.35 -8.70 3.65
C ILE A 8 -5.80 -8.45 4.05
N LYS A 9 -6.02 -8.23 5.34
CA LYS A 9 -7.31 -7.84 5.91
C LYS A 9 -7.16 -6.43 6.47
N VAL A 10 -7.92 -5.50 5.90
CA VAL A 10 -7.97 -4.10 6.31
C VAL A 10 -9.41 -3.70 6.53
N GLU A 11 -9.63 -2.68 7.35
CA GLU A 11 -10.96 -2.12 7.57
C GLU A 11 -11.45 -1.36 6.32
N ASN A 12 -10.55 -0.62 5.67
CA ASN A 12 -10.86 0.24 4.54
C ASN A 12 -9.73 0.25 3.51
N TRP A 13 -10.08 0.40 2.23
CA TRP A 13 -9.15 0.67 1.14
C TRP A 13 -9.14 2.17 0.85
N LEU A 14 -8.01 2.85 1.10
CA LEU A 14 -7.95 4.30 1.01
C LEU A 14 -7.91 4.80 -0.44
N ARG A 15 -7.08 4.18 -1.28
CA ARG A 15 -6.93 4.49 -2.71
C ARG A 15 -6.67 3.22 -3.52
N GLY A 16 -6.97 3.28 -4.81
CA GLY A 16 -6.74 2.19 -5.75
C GLY A 16 -7.75 1.05 -5.63
N GLU A 17 -7.50 -0.02 -6.38
CA GLU A 17 -8.32 -1.23 -6.32
C GLU A 17 -7.90 -2.12 -5.14
N PRO A 18 -8.85 -2.73 -4.42
CA PRO A 18 -8.55 -3.71 -3.37
C PRO A 18 -7.70 -4.89 -3.84
N LEU A 19 -6.61 -5.19 -3.13
CA LEU A 19 -5.89 -6.45 -3.34
C LEU A 19 -6.71 -7.61 -2.77
N THR A 20 -7.20 -8.48 -3.64
CA THR A 20 -8.05 -9.62 -3.26
C THR A 20 -7.25 -10.91 -3.01
N SER A 21 -6.11 -11.09 -3.68
CA SER A 21 -5.23 -12.24 -3.52
C SER A 21 -3.82 -11.96 -4.05
N PHE A 22 -2.82 -12.70 -3.58
CA PHE A 22 -1.48 -12.67 -4.16
C PHE A 22 -1.41 -13.64 -5.33
N GLU A 23 -1.21 -13.10 -6.54
CA GLU A 23 -1.11 -13.92 -7.74
C GLU A 23 0.30 -14.54 -7.88
N PRO A 24 0.39 -15.86 -8.17
CA PRO A 24 1.66 -16.49 -8.48
C PRO A 24 2.35 -15.82 -9.68
N GLY A 25 3.66 -15.58 -9.57
CA GLY A 25 4.45 -14.96 -10.65
C GLY A 25 4.45 -13.43 -10.66
N LYS A 26 3.63 -12.78 -9.82
CA LYS A 26 3.75 -11.34 -9.53
C LYS A 26 4.64 -11.10 -8.33
N VAL A 27 5.33 -9.96 -8.33
CA VAL A 27 6.09 -9.47 -7.17
C VAL A 27 5.24 -8.43 -6.46
N CYS A 28 4.73 -8.77 -5.27
CA CYS A 28 3.99 -7.84 -4.43
C CYS A 28 4.93 -7.25 -3.37
N ILE A 29 5.05 -5.93 -3.34
CA ILE A 29 5.80 -5.19 -2.32
C ILE A 29 4.79 -4.56 -1.37
N VAL A 30 4.85 -4.95 -0.10
CA VAL A 30 3.98 -4.40 0.95
C VAL A 30 4.78 -3.39 1.77
N GLU A 31 4.37 -2.13 1.74
CA GLU A 31 4.97 -1.05 2.53
C GLU A 31 4.03 -0.68 3.68
N PHE A 32 4.51 -0.75 4.92
CA PHE A 32 3.75 -0.32 6.10
C PHE A 32 4.15 1.11 6.46
N TRP A 33 3.19 2.03 6.39
CA TRP A 33 3.43 3.46 6.54
C TRP A 33 2.23 4.12 7.24
N ALA A 34 2.28 5.43 7.44
CA ALA A 34 1.14 6.22 7.95
C ALA A 34 1.24 7.67 7.46
N THR A 35 0.12 8.40 7.40
CA THR A 35 0.11 9.79 6.90
C THR A 35 0.95 10.73 7.74
N TRP A 36 1.08 10.47 9.04
CA TRP A 36 1.90 11.25 9.96
C TRP A 36 3.39 10.85 9.93
N CYS A 37 3.75 9.73 9.31
CA CYS A 37 5.14 9.27 9.24
C CYS A 37 5.90 10.03 8.14
N GLY A 38 6.49 11.18 8.49
CA GLY A 38 7.26 12.02 7.56
C GLY A 38 8.27 11.25 6.68
N PRO A 39 9.21 10.48 7.26
CA PRO A 39 10.17 9.71 6.46
C PRO A 39 9.52 8.66 5.55
N CYS A 40 8.39 8.07 5.96
CA CYS A 40 7.66 7.12 5.13
C CYS A 40 7.05 7.84 3.91
N VAL A 41 6.41 9.00 4.15
CA VAL A 41 5.82 9.84 3.10
C VAL A 41 6.90 10.33 2.12
N ASP A 42 8.07 10.74 2.61
CA ASP A 42 9.21 11.13 1.76
C ASP A 42 9.70 9.97 0.87
N GLY A 43 9.51 8.72 1.30
CA GLY A 43 9.83 7.51 0.53
C GLY A 43 8.78 7.12 -0.51
N MET A 44 7.52 7.49 -0.32
CA MET A 44 6.40 7.11 -1.20
C MET A 44 6.61 7.48 -2.68
N PRO A 45 7.16 8.66 -3.05
CA PRO A 45 7.44 8.98 -4.45
C PRO A 45 8.37 7.97 -5.15
N HIS A 46 9.30 7.35 -4.43
CA HIS A 46 10.17 6.32 -4.98
C HIS A 46 9.42 5.01 -5.24
N LEU A 47 8.49 4.64 -4.35
CA LEU A 47 7.62 3.49 -4.55
C LEU A 47 6.68 3.71 -5.74
N ILE A 48 6.09 4.91 -5.88
CA ILE A 48 5.25 5.24 -7.04
C ILE A 48 6.04 5.11 -8.34
N GLN A 49 7.26 5.63 -8.40
CA GLN A 49 8.14 5.46 -9.57
C GLN A 49 8.45 3.99 -9.86
N LEU A 50 8.64 3.17 -8.82
CA LEU A 50 8.88 1.74 -8.97
C LEU A 50 7.66 1.01 -9.54
N GLN A 51 6.46 1.30 -9.02
CA GLN A 51 5.18 0.82 -9.53
C GLN A 51 5.05 1.17 -11.02
N GLU A 52 5.22 2.44 -11.38
CA GLU A 52 5.09 2.89 -12.76
C GLU A 52 6.08 2.23 -13.72
N LYS A 53 7.33 2.05 -13.27
CA LYS A 53 8.39 1.46 -14.08
C LYS A 53 8.19 -0.03 -14.34
N TYR A 54 7.60 -0.76 -13.39
CA TYR A 54 7.53 -2.22 -13.43
C TYR A 54 6.10 -2.80 -13.44
N LYS A 55 5.07 -1.97 -13.56
CA LYS A 55 3.66 -2.41 -13.64
C LYS A 55 3.43 -3.48 -14.73
N ASP A 56 4.06 -3.31 -15.89
CA ASP A 56 3.93 -4.23 -17.02
C ASP A 56 4.79 -5.51 -16.86
N ASN A 57 5.68 -5.52 -15.85
CA ASN A 57 6.49 -6.67 -15.47
C ASN A 57 5.92 -7.45 -14.27
N GLY A 58 4.69 -7.13 -13.85
CA GLY A 58 4.03 -7.83 -12.74
C GLY A 58 4.50 -7.41 -11.35
N VAL A 59 5.04 -6.20 -11.21
CA VAL A 59 5.28 -5.60 -9.88
C VAL A 59 4.02 -4.85 -9.44
N GLU A 60 3.62 -5.10 -8.20
CA GLU A 60 2.49 -4.45 -7.53
C GLU A 60 2.92 -3.98 -6.14
N ILE A 61 2.62 -2.74 -5.80
CA ILE A 61 2.92 -2.13 -4.51
C ILE A 61 1.63 -1.88 -3.76
N VAL A 62 1.59 -2.34 -2.50
CA VAL A 62 0.48 -2.12 -1.57
C VAL A 62 1.00 -1.36 -0.36
N GLY A 63 0.51 -0.14 -0.18
CA GLY A 63 0.74 0.65 1.02
C GLY A 63 -0.30 0.34 2.10
N VAL A 64 0.13 -0.15 3.25
CA VAL A 64 -0.73 -0.39 4.42
C VAL A 64 -0.55 0.76 5.40
N ALA A 65 -1.60 1.56 5.58
CA ALA A 65 -1.66 2.60 6.59
C ALA A 65 -1.76 1.95 7.99
N ALA A 66 -0.62 1.63 8.58
CA ALA A 66 -0.50 0.97 9.87
C ALA A 66 -0.40 2.02 10.97
N SER A 67 -1.22 1.90 12.01
CA SER A 67 -1.28 2.88 13.11
C SER A 67 -1.60 4.30 12.63
N GLU A 68 -2.55 4.42 11.70
CA GLU A 68 -3.04 5.71 11.22
C GLU A 68 -3.75 6.50 12.35
N ASP A 69 -3.50 7.81 12.41
CA ASP A 69 -4.08 8.70 13.42
C ASP A 69 -5.45 9.25 12.99
N ALA A 70 -5.72 9.28 11.68
CA ALA A 70 -7.00 9.70 11.17
C ALA A 70 -8.12 8.78 11.71
N PRO A 71 -9.18 9.34 12.32
CA PRO A 71 -10.24 8.57 12.98
C PRO A 71 -11.17 7.87 11.99
N THR A 72 -11.17 8.28 10.71
CA THR A 72 -11.96 7.67 9.65
C THR A 72 -11.15 7.52 8.36
N ALA A 73 -11.57 6.58 7.50
CA ALA A 73 -10.95 6.39 6.19
C ALA A 73 -11.10 7.63 5.28
N ASP A 74 -12.20 8.37 5.41
CA ASP A 74 -12.43 9.59 4.64
C ASP A 74 -11.50 10.73 5.08
N GLU A 75 -11.23 10.84 6.38
CA GLU A 75 -10.23 11.78 6.89
C GLU A 75 -8.81 11.36 6.47
N ALA A 76 -8.49 10.07 6.52
CA ALA A 76 -7.20 9.56 6.04
C ALA A 76 -6.98 9.87 4.55
N ARG A 77 -8.02 9.69 3.72
CA ARG A 77 -8.01 10.05 2.30
C ARG A 77 -7.82 11.56 2.10
N SER A 78 -8.51 12.37 2.90
CA SER A 78 -8.40 13.83 2.82
C SER A 78 -6.98 14.31 3.11
N THR A 79 -6.32 13.74 4.14
CA THR A 79 -4.90 14.03 4.44
C THR A 79 -3.97 13.60 3.30
N LEU A 80 -4.28 12.47 2.66
CA LEU A 80 -3.53 11.97 1.52
C LEU A 80 -3.66 12.84 0.27
N ASP A 81 -4.85 13.40 0.04
CA ASP A 81 -5.20 14.22 -1.13
C ASP A 81 -4.76 15.69 -1.00
N ALA A 82 -4.42 16.14 0.22
CA ALA A 82 -4.00 17.50 0.54
C ALA A 82 -2.57 17.82 0.08
#